data_AF-A0A953WLL8-F1
#
_entry.id   AF-A0A953WLL8-F1
#
_cell.length_a   1.000
_cell.length_b   1.000
_cell.length_c   1.000
_cell.angle_alpha   90.00
_cell.angle_beta   90.00
_cell.angle_gamma   90.00
#
_symmetry.space_group_name_H-M   'P 1'
#
loop_
_entity.id
_entity.type
_entity.pdbx_description
1 polymer ?
#
loop_
_entity_poly.entity_id
_entity_poly.type
_entity_poly.pdbx_seq_one_letter_code
_entity_poly.pdbx_strand_id
1 'polypeptide(L)' 'MAAKIKKGDKVVVLAGKYRGVEGEVLQVLP' A
#
# COMPACT_ATOMS: atom_id res chain seq x y z
N MET A 1 9.44 10.55 10.35
CA MET A 1 9.15 9.15 10.02
C MET A 1 8.95 9.07 8.52
N ALA A 2 9.89 8.49 7.76
CA ALA A 2 9.75 8.41 6.31
C ALA A 2 8.82 7.25 5.96
N ALA A 3 7.67 7.54 5.33
CA ALA A 3 6.84 6.48 4.78
C ALA A 3 7.64 5.77 3.69
N LYS A 4 7.85 4.45 3.85
CA LYS A 4 8.52 3.60 2.86
C LYS A 4 7.69 3.40 1.59
N ILE A 5 6.47 3.93 1.58
CA ILE A 5 5.47 3.78 0.53
C ILE A 5 5.08 5.18 0.05
N LYS A 6 5.04 5.36 -1.27
CA LYS A 6 4.68 6.60 -1.96
C LYS A 6 3.49 6.34 -2.89
N LYS A 7 2.87 7.43 -3.36
CA LYS A 7 1.87 7.36 -4.43
C LYS A 7 2.51 6.75 -5.68
N GLY A 8 1.84 5.78 -6.27
CA GLY A 8 2.32 5.05 -7.44
C GLY A 8 3.13 3.79 -7.12
N ASP A 9 3.40 3.48 -5.84
CA ASP A 9 4.05 2.23 -5.50
C ASP A 9 3.10 1.04 -5.68
N LYS A 10 3.63 -0.04 -6.25
CA LYS A 10 2.95 -1.34 -6.30
C LYS A 10 3.17 -2.05 -4.96
N VAL A 11 2.09 -2.36 -4.25
CA VAL A 11 2.12 -2.96 -2.92
C VAL A 11 1.22 -4.19 -2.85
N VAL A 12 1.45 -5.04 -1.85
CA VAL A 12 0.61 -6.20 -1.54
C VAL A 12 0.02 -6.04 -0.14
N VAL A 13 -1.26 -6.39 0.00
CA VAL A 13 -1.95 -6.35 1.28
C VAL A 13 -1.46 -7.49 2.17
N LEU A 14 -0.84 -7.16 3.31
CA LEU A 14 -0.28 -8.15 4.24
C LEU A 14 -1.32 -8.76 5.20
N ALA A 15 -2.42 -8.05 5.48
CA ALA A 15 -3.44 -8.48 6.43
C ALA A 15 -4.84 -7.92 6.11
N GLY A 16 -5.89 -8.60 6.60
CA GLY A 16 -7.29 -8.20 6.42
C GLY A 16 -8.01 -8.95 5.29
N LYS A 17 -9.22 -8.48 4.95
CA LYS A 17 -10.13 -9.14 3.98
C LYS A 17 -9.53 -9.33 2.59
N TYR A 18 -8.64 -8.43 2.18
CA TYR A 18 -8.01 -8.43 0.86
C TYR A 18 -6.54 -8.87 0.90
N ARG A 19 -6.14 -9.68 1.89
CA ARG A 19 -4.76 -10.18 2.01
C ARG A 19 -4.31 -10.88 0.73
N GLY A 20 -3.10 -10.56 0.28
CA GLY A 20 -2.50 -11.12 -0.94
C GLY A 20 -2.88 -10.39 -2.22
N VAL A 21 -3.79 -9.42 -2.16
CA VAL A 21 -4.11 -8.58 -3.32
C VAL A 21 -2.99 -7.59 -3.56
N GLU A 22 -2.52 -7.53 -4.80
CA GLU A 22 -1.60 -6.50 -5.29
C GLU A 22 -2.38 -5.29 -5.81
N GLY A 23 -1.85 -4.08 -5.59
CA GLY A 23 -2.47 -2.85 -6.08
C GLY A 23 -1.50 -1.68 -6.07
N GLU A 24 -1.89 -0.59 -6.72
CA GLU A 24 -1.13 0.66 -6.75
C GLU A 24 -1.65 1.63 -5.68
N VAL A 25 -0.73 2.32 -5.01
CA VAL A 25 -1.07 3.29 -3.96
C VAL A 25 -1.54 4.61 -4.58
N LEU A 26 -2.83 4.92 -4.42
CA LEU A 26 -3.44 6.15 -4.93
C LEU A 26 -3.10 7.38 -4.09
N GLN A 27 -3.06 7.21 -2.77
CA GLN A 27 -2.73 8.25 -1.80
C GLN A 27 -2.23 7.60 -0.51
N VAL A 28 -1.34 8.31 0.19
CA VAL A 28 -0.84 7.91 1.51
C VAL A 28 -1.38 8.93 2.50
N LEU A 29 -2.15 8.46 3.48
CA LEU A 29 -2.58 9.27 4.61
C LEU A 29 -1.49 9.16 5.70
N PRO A 30 -1.04 10.29 6.28
CA PRO A 30 0.00 10.29 7.32
C PRO A 30 -0.47 9.65 8.63
#